data_AF-A0A5E7F153-F1
#
_entry.id   AF-A0A5E7F153-F1
#
_cell.length_a   1.000
_cell.length_b   1.000
_cell.length_c   1.000
_cell.angle_alpha   90.00
_cell.angle_beta   90.00
_cell.angle_gamma   90.00
#
_symmetry.space_group_name_H-M   'P 1'
#
loop_
_entity.id
_entity.type
_entity.pdbx_description
1 polymer ?
#
loop_
_entity_poly.entity_id
_entity_poly.type
_entity_poly.pdbx_seq_one_letter_code
_entity_poly.pdbx_strand_id
1 'polypeptide(L)'
;MKRLMCAVLLVPLIAVAGPSKKEKEEIASIVERSGQNLGGLIECDRPDLRDEYVGSLRDALSVYPGTDPVKVRALLRRVEEQGETIGRLGIKSIPSPTAEDLERQKSLCKSQILEAKRDRRALDNFILK
;
A
#
# COMPACT_ATOMS: atom_id res chain seq x y z
N MET A 1 10.47 -58.92 -13.76
CA MET A 1 11.31 -57.70 -13.71
C MET A 1 10.44 -56.47 -13.97
N LYS A 2 10.02 -55.76 -12.93
CA LYS A 2 9.29 -54.48 -13.06
C LYS A 2 10.12 -53.40 -12.36
N ARG A 3 10.78 -52.55 -13.14
CA ARG A 3 11.52 -51.39 -12.64
C ARG A 3 10.50 -50.30 -12.34
N LEU A 4 10.24 -50.05 -11.06
CA LEU A 4 9.51 -48.88 -10.60
C LEU A 4 10.44 -47.67 -10.78
N MET A 5 10.19 -46.83 -11.77
CA MET A 5 10.85 -45.53 -11.89
C MET A 5 10.22 -44.59 -10.87
N CYS A 6 10.92 -44.32 -9.77
CA CYS A 6 10.58 -43.20 -8.88
C CYS A 6 10.86 -41.90 -9.63
N ALA A 7 9.80 -41.27 -10.15
CA ALA A 7 9.86 -39.90 -10.62
C ALA A 7 10.15 -39.00 -9.40
N VAL A 8 11.41 -38.55 -9.28
CA VAL A 8 11.82 -37.53 -8.32
C VAL A 8 11.17 -36.23 -8.78
N LEU A 9 10.02 -35.88 -8.18
CA LEU A 9 9.42 -34.56 -8.29
C LEU A 9 10.37 -33.55 -7.64
N LEU A 10 11.23 -32.96 -8.46
CA LEU A 10 11.97 -31.73 -8.16
C LEU A 10 10.96 -30.61 -7.99
N VAL A 11 10.40 -30.47 -6.79
CA VAL A 11 9.74 -29.24 -6.36
C VAL A 11 10.83 -28.19 -6.30
N PRO A 12 10.74 -27.06 -7.04
CA PRO A 12 11.67 -25.97 -6.86
C PRO A 12 11.51 -25.48 -5.42
N LEU A 13 12.52 -25.69 -4.59
CA LEU A 13 12.65 -24.94 -3.34
C LEU A 13 12.86 -23.48 -3.75
N ILE A 14 11.77 -22.74 -3.90
CA ILE A 14 11.83 -21.29 -3.83
C ILE A 14 12.21 -21.03 -2.38
N ALA A 15 13.50 -20.85 -2.13
CA ALA A 15 13.99 -20.35 -0.85
C ALA A 15 13.51 -18.90 -0.76
N VAL A 16 12.28 -18.72 -0.28
CA VAL A 16 11.72 -17.42 0.09
C VAL A 16 12.54 -16.96 1.28
N ALA A 17 13.58 -16.17 1.02
CA ALA A 17 14.39 -15.58 2.06
C ALA A 17 13.47 -14.61 2.81
N GLY A 18 13.25 -14.85 4.10
CA GLY A 18 12.41 -13.98 4.91
C GLY A 18 12.88 -12.51 4.83
N PRO A 19 11.97 -11.55 4.96
CA PRO A 19 12.28 -10.14 4.72
C PRO A 19 13.38 -9.64 5.66
N SER A 20 14.28 -8.82 5.11
CA SER A 20 15.35 -8.18 5.87
C SER A 20 14.80 -7.19 6.90
N LYS A 21 15.63 -6.80 7.87
CA LYS A 21 15.26 -5.78 8.86
C LYS A 21 14.89 -4.46 8.19
N LYS A 22 15.67 -4.06 7.17
CA LYS A 22 15.45 -2.82 6.42
C LYS A 22 14.11 -2.81 5.69
N GLU A 23 13.74 -3.93 5.07
CA GLU A 23 12.44 -4.07 4.40
C GLU A 23 11.28 -3.98 5.40
N LYS A 24 11.42 -4.61 6.57
CA LYS A 24 10.44 -4.47 7.65
C LYS A 24 10.26 -3.03 8.13
N GLU A 25 11.37 -2.31 8.33
CA GLU A 25 11.37 -0.90 8.72
C GLU A 25 10.74 -0.01 7.62
N GLU A 26 11.00 -0.31 6.34
CA GLU A 26 10.40 0.39 5.20
C GLU A 26 8.88 0.21 5.16
N ILE A 27 8.38 -1.03 5.31
CA ILE A 27 6.93 -1.30 5.33
C ILE A 27 6.27 -0.65 6.54
N ALA A 28 6.88 -0.71 7.73
CA ALA A 28 6.36 -0.04 8.91
C ALA A 28 6.21 1.48 8.67
N SER A 29 7.23 2.10 8.07
CA SER A 29 7.19 3.53 7.72
C SER A 29 6.11 3.86 6.68
N ILE A 30 5.85 2.98 5.71
CA ILE A 30 4.76 3.14 4.74
C ILE A 30 3.40 3.09 5.44
N VAL A 31 3.20 2.13 6.34
CA VAL A 31 1.96 1.98 7.10
C VAL A 31 1.65 3.23 7.91
N GLU A 32 2.65 3.81 8.59
CA GLU A 32 2.49 5.03 9.39
C GLU A 32 1.96 6.22 8.58
N ARG A 33 2.42 6.38 7.32
CA ARG A 33 1.99 7.47 6.43
C ARG A 33 0.83 7.10 5.50
N SER A 34 0.34 5.86 5.52
CA SER A 34 -0.67 5.38 4.57
C SER A 34 -1.96 6.17 4.63
N GLY A 35 -2.39 6.61 5.82
CA GLY A 35 -3.57 7.47 5.96
C GLY A 35 -3.44 8.79 5.19
N GLN A 36 -2.26 9.42 5.21
CA GLN A 36 -2.00 10.66 4.46
C GLN A 36 -2.01 10.41 2.96
N ASN A 37 -1.36 9.34 2.50
CA ASN A 37 -1.37 8.96 1.08
C ASN A 37 -2.79 8.67 0.58
N LEU A 38 -3.58 7.91 1.33
CA LEU A 38 -4.98 7.65 0.97
C LEU A 38 -5.80 8.93 0.92
N GLY A 39 -5.60 9.84 1.87
CA GLY A 39 -6.25 11.15 1.86
C GLY A 39 -5.90 11.97 0.62
N GLY A 40 -4.63 12.00 0.24
CA GLY A 40 -4.18 12.64 -1.00
C GLY A 40 -4.81 12.01 -2.25
N LEU A 41 -4.87 10.68 -2.33
CA LEU A 41 -5.52 10.00 -3.47
C LEU A 41 -7.02 10.31 -3.57
N ILE A 42 -7.71 10.44 -2.43
CA ILE A 42 -9.13 10.83 -2.38
C ILE A 42 -9.30 12.29 -2.81
N GLU A 43 -8.47 13.20 -2.27
CA GLU A 43 -8.49 14.62 -2.63
C GLU A 43 -8.25 14.83 -4.13
N CYS A 44 -7.36 14.02 -4.71
CA CYS A 44 -6.94 14.10 -6.11
C CYS A 44 -7.79 13.26 -7.08
N ASP A 45 -8.93 12.73 -6.64
CA ASP A 45 -9.85 11.94 -7.46
C ASP A 45 -9.18 10.75 -8.17
N ARG A 46 -8.38 9.97 -7.42
CA ARG A 46 -7.69 8.77 -7.91
C ARG A 46 -8.19 7.49 -7.23
N PRO A 47 -9.47 7.10 -7.44
CA PRO A 47 -10.03 5.89 -6.85
C PRO A 47 -9.33 4.62 -7.37
N ASP A 48 -8.88 4.62 -8.63
CA ASP A 48 -8.10 3.55 -9.23
C ASP A 48 -6.82 3.25 -8.42
N LEU A 49 -6.05 4.30 -8.16
CA LEU A 49 -4.79 4.16 -7.43
C LEU A 49 -5.02 3.92 -5.93
N ARG A 50 -6.11 4.46 -5.37
CA ARG A 50 -6.53 4.20 -3.98
C ARG A 50 -6.75 2.71 -3.77
N ASP A 51 -7.57 2.09 -4.62
CA ASP A 51 -7.94 0.69 -4.44
C ASP A 51 -6.75 -0.25 -4.63
N GLU A 52 -5.90 0.04 -5.64
CA GLU A 52 -4.63 -0.68 -5.83
C GLU A 52 -3.70 -0.51 -4.61
N TYR A 53 -3.60 0.70 -4.04
CA TYR A 53 -2.75 0.96 -2.88
C TYR A 53 -3.24 0.21 -1.63
N VAL A 54 -4.54 0.24 -1.34
CA VAL A 54 -5.13 -0.51 -0.22
C VAL A 54 -4.93 -2.01 -0.41
N GLY A 55 -5.06 -2.52 -1.65
CA GLY A 55 -4.76 -3.89 -2.00
C GLY A 55 -3.33 -4.29 -1.62
N SER A 56 -2.33 -3.56 -2.15
CA SER A 56 -0.92 -3.82 -1.84
C SER A 56 -0.61 -3.69 -0.35
N LEU A 57 -1.23 -2.72 0.35
CA LEU A 57 -1.03 -2.54 1.79
C LEU A 57 -1.54 -3.73 2.59
N ARG A 58 -2.75 -4.20 2.27
CA ARG A 58 -3.35 -5.38 2.91
C ARG A 58 -2.50 -6.62 2.67
N ASP A 59 -2.08 -6.83 1.44
CA ASP A 59 -1.38 -8.05 1.05
C ASP A 59 0.03 -8.07 1.68
N ALA A 60 0.73 -6.92 1.71
CA ALA A 60 2.02 -6.78 2.39
C ALA A 60 1.90 -7.02 3.91
N LEU A 61 0.88 -6.46 4.57
CA LEU A 61 0.64 -6.68 6.00
C LEU A 61 0.27 -8.13 6.34
N SER A 62 -0.35 -8.85 5.39
CA SER A 62 -0.75 -10.25 5.56
C SER A 62 0.45 -11.20 5.50
N VAL A 63 1.50 -10.84 4.77
CA VAL A 63 2.76 -11.61 4.72
C VAL A 63 3.82 -11.08 5.68
N TYR A 64 3.56 -9.96 6.36
CA TYR A 64 4.49 -9.38 7.33
C TYR A 64 4.68 -10.32 8.54
N PRO A 65 5.93 -10.67 8.91
CA PRO A 65 6.16 -11.65 9.98
C PRO A 65 5.58 -11.24 11.33
N GLY A 66 4.82 -12.15 11.96
CA GLY A 66 4.28 -11.96 13.30
C GLY A 66 3.04 -11.07 13.39
N THR A 67 2.35 -10.79 12.27
CA THR A 67 1.07 -10.08 12.28
C THR A 67 -0.10 -11.03 12.57
N ASP A 68 -1.07 -10.52 13.32
CA ASP A 68 -2.37 -11.16 13.53
C ASP A 68 -3.35 -10.65 12.47
N PRO A 69 -4.00 -11.53 11.67
CA PRO A 69 -4.96 -11.12 10.64
C PRO A 69 -6.10 -10.22 11.15
N VAL A 70 -6.55 -10.40 12.39
CA VAL A 70 -7.58 -9.56 13.01
C VAL A 70 -7.05 -8.14 13.23
N LYS A 71 -5.81 -8.03 13.71
CA LYS A 71 -5.15 -6.72 13.92
C LYS A 71 -4.85 -6.03 12.60
N VAL A 72 -4.46 -6.77 11.56
CA VAL A 72 -4.27 -6.23 10.20
C VAL A 72 -5.57 -5.61 9.69
N ARG A 73 -6.70 -6.31 9.79
CA ARG A 73 -8.01 -5.75 9.39
C ARG A 73 -8.40 -4.52 10.20
N ALA A 74 -8.13 -4.50 11.50
CA ALA A 74 -8.41 -3.32 12.33
C ALA A 74 -7.53 -2.13 11.95
N LEU A 75 -6.24 -2.36 11.67
CA LEU A 75 -5.30 -1.35 11.24
C LEU A 75 -5.70 -0.76 9.88
N LEU A 76 -6.05 -1.60 8.90
CA LEU A 76 -6.48 -1.13 7.58
C LEU A 76 -7.72 -0.23 7.67
N ARG A 77 -8.74 -0.61 8.45
CA ARG A 77 -9.91 0.24 8.68
C ARG A 77 -9.52 1.61 9.24
N ARG A 78 -8.62 1.65 10.23
CA ARG A 78 -8.14 2.92 10.79
C ARG A 78 -7.39 3.77 9.77
N VAL A 79 -6.58 3.15 8.92
CA VAL A 79 -5.86 3.82 7.84
C VAL A 79 -6.82 4.38 6.80
N GLU A 80 -7.85 3.62 6.41
CA GLU A 80 -8.90 4.07 5.49
C GLU A 80 -9.73 5.23 6.08
N GLU A 81 -10.15 5.12 7.35
CA GLU A 81 -10.87 6.19 8.07
C GLU A 81 -10.04 7.49 8.16
N GLN A 82 -8.74 7.37 8.44
CA GLN A 82 -7.81 8.51 8.41
C GLN A 82 -7.73 9.11 7.02
N GLY A 83 -7.59 8.27 5.98
CA GLY A 83 -7.57 8.71 4.59
C GLY A 83 -8.84 9.45 4.20
N GLU A 84 -10.01 8.91 4.51
CA GLU A 84 -11.28 9.58 4.25
C GLU A 84 -11.39 10.93 4.96
N THR A 85 -10.98 10.99 6.22
CA THR A 85 -10.99 12.25 6.99
C THR A 85 -10.12 13.29 6.33
N ILE A 86 -8.88 12.94 5.97
CA ILE A 86 -7.93 13.85 5.32
C ILE A 86 -8.44 14.27 3.94
N GLY A 87 -8.88 13.33 3.11
CA GLY A 87 -9.35 13.62 1.75
C GLY A 87 -10.59 14.50 1.69
N ARG A 88 -11.48 14.40 2.69
CA ARG A 88 -12.65 15.30 2.82
C ARG A 88 -12.27 16.72 3.23
N LEU A 89 -11.16 16.90 3.96
CA LEU A 89 -10.66 18.20 4.39
C LEU A 89 -9.82 18.93 3.32
N GLY A 90 -9.60 18.30 2.16
CA GLY A 90 -8.87 18.90 1.04
C GLY A 90 -9.59 20.06 0.36
N ILE A 91 -9.16 20.44 -0.85
CA ILE A 91 -9.70 21.60 -1.60
C ILE A 91 -11.23 21.64 -1.68
N LYS A 92 -11.88 20.47 -1.72
CA LYS A 92 -13.33 20.32 -1.87
C LYS A 92 -14.11 20.85 -0.68
N SER A 93 -13.43 21.08 0.45
CA SER A 93 -13.98 21.72 1.64
C SER A 93 -13.93 23.25 1.61
N ILE A 94 -13.19 23.84 0.65
CA ILE A 94 -13.08 25.30 0.49
C ILE A 94 -14.27 25.81 -0.32
N PRO A 95 -15.12 26.68 0.24
CA PRO A 95 -16.19 27.32 -0.52
C PRO A 95 -15.58 28.27 -1.56
N SER A 96 -15.87 28.03 -2.85
CA SER A 96 -15.39 28.85 -3.98
C SER A 96 -13.85 28.99 -4.05
N PRO A 97 -13.12 27.89 -4.33
CA PRO A 97 -11.66 27.92 -4.41
C PRO A 97 -11.19 28.89 -5.51
N THR A 98 -10.11 29.61 -5.24
CA THR A 98 -9.50 30.52 -6.22
C THR A 98 -8.73 29.74 -7.29
N ALA A 99 -8.37 30.41 -8.39
CA ALA A 99 -7.49 29.81 -9.40
C ALA A 99 -6.12 29.40 -8.82
N GLU A 100 -5.59 30.18 -7.88
CA GLU A 100 -4.34 29.86 -7.19
C GLU A 100 -4.47 28.59 -6.34
N ASP A 101 -5.58 28.43 -5.63
CA ASP A 101 -5.84 27.23 -4.82
C ASP A 101 -5.90 25.97 -5.71
N LEU A 102 -6.57 26.07 -6.85
CA LEU A 102 -6.69 24.96 -7.81
C LEU A 102 -5.34 24.59 -8.44
N GLU A 103 -4.51 25.57 -8.79
CA GLU A 103 -3.16 25.31 -9.32
C GLU A 103 -2.25 24.69 -8.24
N ARG A 104 -2.33 25.19 -7.00
CA ARG A 104 -1.61 24.59 -5.87
C ARG A 104 -2.04 23.14 -5.66
N GLN A 105 -3.35 22.86 -5.70
CA GLN A 105 -3.87 21.51 -5.56
C GLN A 105 -3.35 20.58 -6.67
N LYS A 106 -3.35 21.01 -7.93
CA LYS A 106 -2.80 20.22 -9.05
C LYS A 106 -1.34 19.83 -8.80
N SER A 107 -0.53 20.77 -8.32
CA SER A 107 0.87 20.53 -7.99
C SER A 107 1.03 19.51 -6.84
N LEU A 108 0.25 19.67 -5.78
CA LEU A 108 0.22 18.74 -4.65
C LEU A 108 -0.19 17.33 -5.08
N CYS A 109 -1.24 17.23 -5.91
CA CYS A 109 -1.72 15.96 -6.44
C CYS A 109 -0.67 15.21 -7.24
N LYS A 110 0.16 15.92 -8.02
CA LYS A 110 1.27 15.29 -8.74
C LYS A 110 2.26 14.63 -7.77
N SER A 111 2.61 15.28 -6.67
CA SER A 111 3.53 14.71 -5.66
C SER A 111 2.91 13.52 -4.94
N GLN A 112 1.68 13.66 -4.44
CA GLN A 112 0.98 12.62 -3.70
C GLN A 112 0.75 11.35 -4.54
N ILE A 113 0.40 11.50 -5.82
CA ILE A 113 0.26 10.36 -6.74
C ILE A 113 1.60 9.64 -6.94
N LEU A 114 2.72 10.38 -7.05
CA LEU A 114 4.04 9.78 -7.22
C LEU A 114 4.51 9.05 -5.96
N GLU A 115 4.25 9.63 -4.79
CA GLU A 115 4.54 9.03 -3.49
C GLU A 115 3.73 7.75 -3.27
N ALA A 116 2.42 7.79 -3.50
CA ALA A 116 1.56 6.62 -3.41
C ALA A 116 2.03 5.49 -4.37
N LYS A 117 2.42 5.82 -5.61
CA LYS A 117 2.99 4.83 -6.54
C LYS A 117 4.32 4.27 -6.08
N ARG A 118 5.18 5.06 -5.43
CA ARG A 118 6.45 4.60 -4.87
C ARG A 118 6.21 3.62 -3.73
N ASP A 119 5.36 4.00 -2.80
CA ASP A 119 4.99 3.18 -1.64
C ASP A 119 4.31 1.88 -2.08
N ARG A 120 3.36 1.95 -3.03
CA ARG A 120 2.74 0.74 -3.60
C ARG A 120 3.77 -0.22 -4.17
N ARG A 121 4.73 0.28 -4.95
CA ARG A 121 5.81 -0.58 -5.49
C ARG A 121 6.67 -1.19 -4.39
N ALA A 122 6.95 -0.46 -3.31
CA ALA A 122 7.69 -1.01 -2.18
C ALA A 122 6.90 -2.12 -1.47
N LEU A 123 5.58 -1.93 -1.29
CA LEU A 123 4.66 -2.96 -0.78
C LEU A 123 4.62 -4.19 -1.69
N ASP A 124 4.47 -4.00 -3.01
CA ASP A 124 4.45 -5.08 -4.00
C ASP A 124 5.78 -5.87 -3.99
N ASN A 125 6.91 -5.15 -3.94
CA ASN A 125 8.23 -5.76 -3.87
C ASN A 125 8.47 -6.55 -2.57
N PHE A 126 7.84 -6.16 -1.46
CA PHE A 126 7.89 -6.88 -0.21
C PHE A 126 7.09 -8.19 -0.27
N ILE A 127 5.98 -8.21 -1.00
CA ILE A 127 5.14 -9.42 -1.17
C ILE A 127 5.83 -10.47 -2.03
N LEU A 128 6.56 -10.04 -3.07
CA LEU A 128 7.14 -10.93 -4.07
C LEU A 128 8.47 -11.59 -3.66
N LYS A 129 9.03 -11.24 -2.50
CA LYS A 129 10.33 -11.71 -2.01
C LYS A 129 10.19 -12.77 -0.93
#